data_AF-A0A7S0DP81-F1
#
_entry.id   AF-A0A7S0DP81-F1
#
_cell.length_a   1.000
_cell.length_b   1.000
_cell.length_c   1.000
_cell.angle_alpha   90.00
_cell.angle_beta   90.00
_cell.angle_gamma   90.00
#
_symmetry.space_group_name_H-M   'P 1'
#
loop_
_entity.id
_entity.type
_entity.pdbx_description
1 polymer ?
#
loop_
_entity_poly.entity_id
_entity_poly.type
_entity_poly.pdbx_seq_one_letter_code
_entity_poly.pdbx_strand_id
1 'polypeptide(L)'
;INIMVHGSDFKDTAGRTVLLRGINVAGTSKLPINSPNTHTLEGFHDNTRDVSFVGRPFPLSEAPQHFRRLRCWGFNYIRLVITWEAVEHAGPGIYDRKYLEYLTKLVRIAKDFGINV
;
A
#
# COMPACT_ATOMS: atom_id res chain seq x y z
N ILE A 1 -6.30 6.35 15.22
CA ILE A 1 -7.37 7.22 15.80
C ILE A 1 -8.68 6.72 15.21
N ASN A 2 -9.72 6.52 16.02
CA ASN A 2 -11.04 6.19 15.45
C ASN A 2 -11.64 7.47 14.86
N ILE A 3 -11.96 7.45 13.56
CA ILE A 3 -12.56 8.56 12.84
C ILE A 3 -13.98 8.20 12.45
N MET A 4 -14.89 9.14 12.63
CA MET A 4 -16.28 9.05 12.18
C MET A 4 -16.58 10.20 11.22
N VAL A 5 -17.50 9.98 10.28
CA VAL A 5 -18.02 11.02 9.40
C VAL A 5 -19.26 11.63 10.05
N HIS A 6 -19.29 12.96 10.17
CA HIS A 6 -20.43 13.71 10.69
C HIS A 6 -20.74 14.88 9.76
N GLY A 7 -21.75 14.73 8.90
CA GLY A 7 -22.01 15.70 7.84
C GLY A 7 -20.83 15.78 6.87
N SER A 8 -20.25 16.98 6.73
CA SER A 8 -19.06 17.23 5.91
C SER A 8 -17.73 17.01 6.65
N ASP A 9 -17.75 16.75 7.95
CA ASP A 9 -16.56 16.71 8.79
C ASP A 9 -16.13 15.30 9.15
N PHE A 10 -14.82 15.09 9.27
CA PHE A 10 -14.26 13.97 10.00
C PHE A 10 -14.09 14.35 11.47
N LYS A 11 -14.57 13.51 12.39
CA LYS A 11 -14.44 13.72 13.83
C LYS A 11 -13.75 12.55 14.52
N ASP A 12 -12.96 12.86 15.54
CA ASP A 12 -12.44 11.85 16.45
C ASP A 12 -13.41 11.51 17.59
N THR A 13 -13.02 10.58 18.46
CA THR A 13 -13.84 10.14 19.60
C THR A 13 -14.09 11.21 20.65
N ALA A 14 -13.35 12.33 20.63
CA ALA A 14 -13.57 13.49 21.49
C ALA A 14 -14.43 14.57 20.81
N GLY A 15 -14.93 14.32 19.60
CA GLY A 15 -15.76 15.25 18.83
C GLY A 15 -14.98 16.35 18.10
N ARG A 16 -13.65 16.32 18.14
CA ARG A 16 -12.79 17.31 17.47
C ARG A 16 -12.82 17.07 15.97
N THR A 17 -12.89 18.13 15.17
CA THR A 17 -12.76 18.03 13.71
C THR A 17 -11.31 17.70 13.34
N VAL A 18 -11.13 16.69 12.50
CA VAL A 18 -9.82 16.16 12.10
C VAL A 18 -9.58 16.47 10.63
N LEU A 19 -8.43 17.07 10.33
CA LEU A 19 -7.95 17.21 8.96
C LEU A 19 -6.97 16.07 8.65
N LEU A 20 -7.31 15.24 7.66
CA LEU A 20 -6.47 14.11 7.23
C LEU A 20 -5.35 14.58 6.32
N ARG A 21 -4.26 15.10 6.90
CA ARG A 21 -3.05 15.46 6.16
C ARG A 21 -2.16 14.25 5.96
N GLY A 22 -2.16 13.72 4.74
CA GLY A 22 -1.40 12.53 4.39
C GLY A 22 -0.62 12.65 3.09
N ILE A 23 0.06 11.55 2.75
CA ILE A 23 0.83 11.41 1.52
C ILE A 23 0.50 10.08 0.83
N ASN A 24 0.62 10.02 -0.49
CA ASN A 24 0.50 8.75 -1.21
C ASN A 24 1.76 7.91 -1.02
N VAL A 25 1.58 6.64 -0.65
CA VAL A 25 2.63 5.62 -0.63
C VAL A 25 2.32 4.68 -1.79
N ALA A 26 2.92 4.98 -2.94
CA ALA A 26 2.57 4.34 -4.21
C ALA A 26 3.76 3.75 -4.98
N GLY A 27 4.98 4.26 -4.73
CA GLY A 27 6.26 3.83 -5.33
C GLY A 27 6.15 2.95 -6.58
N THR A 28 6.59 1.70 -6.44
CA THR A 28 6.49 0.67 -7.47
C THR A 28 5.24 -0.22 -7.35
N SER A 29 4.17 0.24 -6.68
CA SER A 29 2.96 -0.57 -6.42
C SER A 29 2.26 -1.10 -7.68
N LYS A 30 2.47 -0.47 -8.83
CA LYS A 30 1.86 -0.87 -10.11
C LYS A 30 2.75 -1.77 -10.97
N LEU A 31 3.96 -2.07 -10.50
CA LEU A 31 4.91 -2.88 -11.24
C LEU A 31 5.12 -4.20 -10.51
N PRO A 32 4.85 -5.35 -11.16
CA PRO A 32 5.18 -6.62 -10.57
C PRO A 32 6.70 -6.79 -10.40
N ILE A 33 7.07 -7.76 -9.60
CA ILE A 33 8.41 -8.36 -9.58
C ILE A 33 8.39 -9.48 -10.63
N ASN A 34 9.53 -9.68 -11.30
CA ASN A 34 9.71 -10.69 -12.36
C ASN A 34 8.86 -10.49 -13.62
N SER A 35 8.45 -9.25 -13.92
CA SER A 35 7.83 -8.92 -15.22
C SER A 35 8.86 -8.94 -16.35
N PRO A 36 8.52 -9.46 -17.55
CA PRO A 36 9.35 -9.28 -18.74
C PRO A 36 9.54 -7.78 -19.05
N ASN A 37 10.62 -7.47 -19.78
CA ASN A 37 10.96 -6.14 -20.22
C ASN A 37 9.81 -5.53 -21.04
N THR A 38 9.20 -4.46 -20.54
CA THR A 38 8.07 -3.81 -21.23
C THR A 38 8.46 -3.07 -22.51
N HIS A 39 9.77 -2.98 -22.79
CA HIS A 39 10.33 -2.31 -23.96
C HIS A 39 10.70 -3.28 -25.09
N THR A 40 10.55 -4.60 -24.89
CA THR A 40 10.84 -5.63 -25.89
C THR A 40 9.59 -6.43 -26.20
N LEU A 41 9.39 -6.77 -27.47
CA LEU A 41 8.26 -7.61 -27.90
C LEU A 41 8.50 -9.10 -27.59
N GLU A 42 9.76 -9.52 -27.62
CA GLU A 42 10.17 -10.89 -27.31
C GLU A 42 9.78 -11.23 -25.87
N GLY A 43 8.97 -12.29 -25.71
CA GLY A 43 8.48 -12.76 -24.41
C GLY A 43 7.54 -11.79 -23.68
N PHE A 44 6.98 -10.78 -24.35
CA PHE A 44 6.16 -9.75 -23.69
C PHE A 44 4.93 -10.31 -22.95
N HIS A 45 4.30 -11.36 -23.50
CA HIS A 45 3.13 -12.00 -22.91
C HIS A 45 3.46 -13.19 -22.01
N ASP A 46 4.74 -13.57 -21.94
CA ASP A 46 5.18 -14.73 -21.18
C ASP A 46 5.09 -14.42 -19.68
N ASN A 47 4.68 -15.42 -18.91
CA ASN A 47 4.62 -15.35 -17.44
C ASN A 47 3.82 -14.17 -16.88
N THR A 48 2.90 -13.57 -17.66
CA THR A 48 2.04 -12.45 -17.23
C THR A 48 1.18 -12.76 -16.00
N ARG A 49 0.93 -14.05 -15.74
CA ARG A 49 0.20 -14.56 -14.57
C ARG A 49 1.10 -15.14 -13.48
N ASP A 50 2.40 -15.29 -13.72
CA ASP A 50 3.39 -15.78 -12.75
C ASP A 50 4.29 -14.63 -12.32
N VAL A 51 3.66 -13.60 -11.77
CA VAL A 51 4.30 -12.39 -11.27
C VAL A 51 3.98 -12.23 -9.79
N SER A 52 4.77 -11.43 -9.06
CA SER A 52 4.47 -11.14 -7.66
C SER A 52 4.49 -9.65 -7.37
N PHE A 53 3.58 -9.20 -6.51
CA PHE A 53 3.56 -7.82 -6.00
C PHE A 53 4.00 -7.74 -4.53
N VAL A 54 4.38 -8.88 -3.92
CA VAL A 54 4.92 -8.93 -2.56
C VAL A 54 6.18 -8.06 -2.47
N GLY A 55 6.25 -7.17 -1.48
CA GLY A 55 7.37 -6.23 -1.36
C GLY A 55 7.22 -4.96 -2.20
N ARG A 56 6.04 -4.71 -2.80
CA ARG A 56 5.69 -3.41 -3.39
C ARG A 56 4.80 -2.61 -2.41
N PRO A 57 4.99 -1.29 -2.21
CA PRO A 57 5.93 -0.43 -2.92
C PRO A 57 7.39 -0.55 -2.47
N PHE A 58 7.69 -1.21 -1.34
CA PHE A 58 9.04 -1.52 -0.87
C PHE A 58 9.02 -2.73 0.09
N PRO A 59 10.15 -3.43 0.30
CA PRO A 59 10.24 -4.56 1.23
C PRO A 59 9.85 -4.19 2.67
N LEU A 60 9.32 -5.16 3.43
CA LEU A 60 8.96 -4.95 4.85
C LEU A 60 10.14 -4.52 5.71
N SER A 61 11.37 -4.91 5.36
CA SER A 61 12.61 -4.51 6.04
C SER A 61 12.88 -3.01 5.94
N GLU A 62 12.42 -2.35 4.88
CA GLU A 62 12.61 -0.92 4.65
C GLU A 62 11.46 -0.09 5.24
N ALA A 63 10.31 -0.71 5.51
CA ALA A 63 9.11 -0.04 6.01
C ALA A 63 9.34 0.80 7.28
N PRO A 64 10.04 0.31 8.32
CA PRO A 64 10.33 1.11 9.51
C PRO A 64 11.06 2.42 9.20
N GLN A 65 12.04 2.39 8.28
CA GLN A 65 12.81 3.57 7.91
C GLN A 65 11.92 4.60 7.18
N HIS A 66 11.09 4.15 6.24
CA HIS A 66 10.17 5.03 5.51
C HIS A 66 9.12 5.65 6.44
N PHE A 67 8.46 4.85 7.28
CA PHE A 67 7.45 5.36 8.19
C PHE A 67 8.02 6.28 9.26
N ARG A 68 9.25 6.01 9.76
CA ARG A 68 9.96 6.96 10.63
C ARG A 68 10.16 8.32 9.94
N ARG A 69 10.60 8.34 8.69
CA ARG A 69 10.77 9.59 7.91
C ARG A 69 9.45 10.35 7.78
N LEU A 70 8.38 9.66 7.38
CA LEU A 70 7.05 10.27 7.22
C LEU A 70 6.55 10.90 8.53
N ARG A 71 6.71 10.19 9.66
CA ARG A 71 6.39 10.75 10.99
C ARG A 71 7.22 11.97 11.34
N CYS A 72 8.53 11.94 11.09
CA CYS A 72 9.41 13.10 11.32
C CYS A 72 9.03 14.30 10.44
N TRP A 73 8.47 14.08 9.26
CA TRP A 73 7.93 15.13 8.39
C TRP A 73 6.52 15.59 8.78
N GLY A 74 5.94 15.04 9.85
CA GLY A 74 4.63 15.44 10.37
C GLY A 74 3.44 14.72 9.75
N PHE A 75 3.64 13.73 8.87
CA PHE A 75 2.54 12.93 8.32
C PHE A 75 2.08 11.88 9.33
N ASN A 76 0.77 11.76 9.50
CA ASN A 76 0.12 10.74 10.34
C ASN A 76 -0.96 9.94 9.58
N TYR A 77 -1.15 10.24 8.29
CA TYR A 77 -1.98 9.48 7.35
C TYR A 77 -1.18 9.16 6.09
N ILE A 78 -1.38 7.98 5.53
CA ILE A 78 -0.91 7.63 4.19
C ILE A 78 -2.06 7.07 3.36
N ARG A 79 -2.06 7.37 2.07
CA ARG A 79 -2.86 6.62 1.10
C ARG A 79 -1.98 5.52 0.53
N LEU A 80 -2.15 4.30 1.04
CA LEU A 80 -1.45 3.13 0.50
C LEU A 80 -2.08 2.73 -0.83
N VAL A 81 -1.33 2.90 -1.91
CA VAL A 81 -1.84 2.58 -3.26
C VAL A 81 -1.61 1.11 -3.54
N ILE A 82 -2.72 0.42 -3.80
CA ILE A 82 -2.77 -0.97 -4.28
C ILE A 82 -3.52 -1.01 -5.61
N THR A 83 -3.28 -2.05 -6.41
CA THR A 83 -3.98 -2.29 -7.68
C THR A 83 -4.74 -3.61 -7.61
N TRP A 84 -5.81 -3.74 -8.40
CA TRP A 84 -6.56 -5.00 -8.45
C TRP A 84 -5.72 -6.12 -9.06
N GLU A 85 -4.89 -5.77 -10.05
CA GLU A 85 -3.91 -6.65 -10.66
C GLU A 85 -2.97 -7.24 -9.62
N ALA A 86 -2.57 -6.50 -8.58
CA ALA A 86 -1.74 -7.07 -7.51
C ALA A 86 -2.50 -8.07 -6.63
N VAL A 87 -3.80 -7.87 -6.46
CA VAL A 87 -4.68 -8.73 -5.65
C VAL A 87 -5.06 -10.01 -6.39
N GLU A 88 -5.28 -9.93 -7.71
CA GLU A 88 -5.80 -11.03 -8.55
C GLU A 88 -4.97 -11.23 -9.84
N HIS A 89 -3.63 -11.17 -9.77
CA HIS A 89 -2.76 -11.26 -10.96
C HIS A 89 -2.92 -12.59 -11.72
N ALA A 90 -3.25 -13.68 -11.02
CA ALA A 90 -3.45 -15.00 -11.63
C ALA A 90 -4.79 -15.10 -12.40
N GLY A 91 -5.74 -14.19 -12.12
CA GLY A 91 -7.04 -14.13 -12.77
C GLY A 91 -8.19 -13.83 -11.79
N PRO A 92 -9.39 -13.53 -12.31
CA PRO A 92 -10.54 -13.13 -11.50
C PRO A 92 -10.90 -14.14 -10.41
N GLY A 93 -11.09 -13.65 -9.18
CA GLY A 93 -11.43 -14.47 -8.02
C GLY A 93 -10.28 -15.33 -7.46
N ILE A 94 -9.07 -15.22 -8.04
CA ILE A 94 -7.87 -15.92 -7.57
C ILE A 94 -7.02 -14.93 -6.77
N TYR A 95 -7.29 -14.84 -5.47
CA TYR A 95 -6.59 -13.93 -4.58
C TYR A 95 -5.16 -14.35 -4.27
N ASP A 96 -4.20 -13.43 -4.46
CA ASP A 96 -2.84 -13.60 -3.96
C ASP A 96 -2.80 -13.41 -2.43
N ARG A 97 -2.94 -14.53 -1.71
CA ARG A 97 -2.87 -14.55 -0.24
C ARG A 97 -1.54 -14.05 0.31
N LYS A 98 -0.43 -14.29 -0.39
CA LYS A 98 0.90 -13.84 0.06
C LYS A 98 0.99 -12.32 0.00
N TYR A 99 0.45 -11.71 -1.06
CA TYR A 99 0.37 -10.26 -1.17
C TYR A 99 -0.54 -9.64 -0.09
N LEU A 100 -1.72 -10.22 0.16
CA LEU A 100 -2.62 -9.75 1.22
C LEU A 100 -2.00 -9.85 2.63
N GLU A 101 -1.26 -10.92 2.91
CA GLU A 101 -0.48 -11.06 4.16
C GLU A 101 0.62 -10.00 4.27
N TYR A 102 1.33 -9.74 3.17
CA TYR A 102 2.33 -8.68 3.10
C TYR A 102 1.72 -7.30 3.38
N LEU A 103 0.58 -6.96 2.78
CA LEU A 103 -0.14 -5.70 3.03
C LEU A 103 -0.55 -5.58 4.51
N THR A 104 -1.06 -6.66 5.09
CA THR A 104 -1.43 -6.70 6.51
C THR A 104 -0.23 -6.39 7.40
N LYS A 105 0.94 -6.99 7.12
CA LYS A 105 2.18 -6.70 7.85
C LYS A 105 2.61 -5.25 7.67
N LEU A 106 2.57 -4.72 6.44
CA LEU A 106 2.93 -3.33 6.16
C LEU A 106 2.05 -2.33 6.93
N VAL A 107 0.73 -2.54 6.96
CA VAL A 107 -0.21 -1.70 7.72
C VAL A 107 0.03 -1.78 9.22
N ARG A 108 0.38 -2.97 9.74
CA ARG A 108 0.77 -3.13 11.16
C ARG A 108 2.02 -2.33 11.49
N ILE A 109 3.05 -2.39 10.66
CA ILE A 109 4.27 -1.60 10.85
C ILE A 109 3.92 -0.10 10.79
N ALA A 110 3.09 0.35 9.84
CA ALA A 110 2.66 1.75 9.77
C ALA A 110 2.01 2.20 11.10
N LYS A 111 1.16 1.35 11.69
CA LYS A 111 0.51 1.59 12.98
C LYS A 111 1.51 1.69 14.14
N ASP A 112 2.56 0.87 14.17
CA ASP A 112 3.62 0.95 15.20
C ASP A 112 4.35 2.30 15.16
N PHE A 113 4.46 2.87 13.96
CA PHE A 113 4.93 4.24 13.76
C PHE A 113 3.81 5.26 13.84
N GLY A 114 2.63 4.98 14.39
CA GLY A 114 1.50 5.91 14.55
C GLY A 114 1.03 6.58 13.25
N ILE A 115 1.21 5.90 12.12
CA ILE A 115 0.65 6.26 10.82
C ILE A 115 -0.66 5.49 10.64
N ASN A 116 -1.70 6.20 10.23
CA ASN A 116 -2.97 5.60 9.83
C ASN A 116 -2.97 5.43 8.30
N VAL A 117 -3.61 4.37 7.82
CA VAL A 117 -3.72 4.01 6.39
C VAL A 117 -5.17 4.10 5.97
#